data_AF-A0A1G2P5Y0-F1
#
_entry.id   AF-A0A1G2P5Y0-F1
#
_cell.length_a   1.000
_cell.length_b   1.000
_cell.length_c   1.000
_cell.angle_alpha   90.00
_cell.angle_beta   90.00
_cell.angle_gamma   90.00
#
_symmetry.space_group_name_H-M   'P 1'
#
loop_
_entity.id
_entity.type
_entity.pdbx_description
1 polymer ?
#
loop_
_entity_poly.entity_id
_entity_poly.type
_entity_poly.pdbx_seq_one_letter_code
_entity_poly.pdbx_strand_id
1 'polypeptide(L)'
;MLIGAFYSNSATGDIGNKIEASVLSAISSEKEIVITAVEAEKMKTESEMTVKERVSVYFEDDPVLVRIAGCESSYRHLDKNGYIVRGKVNRRDIGVMQINEYYHLSASKKLGYDIYTLEGNMAYAKYLYEKKGSQPWNSSRACWNS
;
A
#
# COMPACT_ATOMS: atom_id res chain seq x y z
N MET A 1 -56.50 11.85 51.09
CA MET A 1 -56.33 13.30 51.33
C MET A 1 -56.14 13.95 49.97
N LEU A 2 -57.13 14.72 49.53
CA LEU A 2 -57.12 15.51 48.30
C LEU A 2 -56.02 16.56 48.36
N ILE A 3 -55.28 16.78 47.26
CA ILE A 3 -55.19 18.10 46.58
C ILE A 3 -54.92 17.82 45.10
N GLY A 4 -55.82 18.31 44.23
CA GLY A 4 -55.60 18.37 42.79
C GLY A 4 -54.96 19.69 42.37
N ALA A 5 -54.37 19.71 41.18
CA ALA A 5 -54.26 20.91 40.37
C ALA A 5 -54.40 20.51 38.90
N PHE A 6 -55.55 20.90 38.33
CA PHE A 6 -55.73 21.06 36.89
C PHE A 6 -55.03 22.35 36.46
N TYR A 7 -54.27 22.30 35.36
CA TYR A 7 -54.16 23.45 34.45
C TYR A 7 -54.09 22.95 33.00
N SER A 8 -54.76 23.71 32.16
CA SER A 8 -55.20 23.38 30.80
C SER A 8 -54.14 23.65 29.72
N ASN A 9 -54.34 23.00 28.56
CA ASN A 9 -53.67 23.09 27.25
C ASN A 9 -52.97 24.42 26.88
N SER A 10 -51.85 24.30 26.15
CA SER A 10 -51.72 25.00 24.85
C SER A 10 -50.63 24.38 23.96
N ALA A 11 -50.93 24.29 22.67
CA ALA A 11 -50.12 23.66 21.64
C ALA A 11 -48.95 24.55 21.17
N THR A 12 -47.77 23.97 21.03
CA THR A 12 -46.73 24.33 20.03
C THR A 12 -45.97 23.02 19.77
N GLY A 13 -46.01 22.42 18.58
CA GLY A 13 -45.54 23.05 17.34
C GLY A 13 -44.15 22.49 17.06
N ASP A 14 -44.14 21.34 16.42
CA ASP A 14 -43.02 20.56 15.89
C ASP A 14 -42.06 21.37 15.00
N ILE A 15 -40.82 21.63 15.45
CA ILE A 15 -39.73 22.17 14.59
C ILE A 15 -38.36 21.52 14.87
N GLY A 16 -38.22 20.69 15.90
CA GLY A 16 -36.92 20.15 16.32
C GLY A 16 -36.39 18.94 15.56
N ASN A 17 -37.22 18.25 14.77
CA ASN A 17 -36.88 16.89 14.30
C ASN A 17 -36.89 16.69 12.78
N LYS A 18 -36.98 17.78 11.99
CA LYS A 18 -36.93 17.70 10.51
C LYS A 18 -35.60 18.11 9.88
N ILE A 19 -34.73 18.80 10.62
CA ILE A 19 -33.47 19.28 10.06
C ILE A 19 -32.37 18.21 10.12
N GLU A 20 -32.29 17.37 11.16
CA GLU A 20 -31.23 16.34 11.19
C GLU A 20 -31.46 15.19 10.19
N ALA A 21 -32.70 14.71 10.04
CA ALA A 21 -33.00 13.59 9.14
C ALA A 21 -32.82 13.93 7.65
N SER A 22 -33.13 15.18 7.25
CA SER A 22 -32.99 15.60 5.86
C SER A 22 -31.53 15.85 5.46
N VAL A 23 -30.68 16.24 6.41
CA VAL A 23 -29.25 16.44 6.16
C VAL A 23 -28.54 15.08 6.18
N LEU A 24 -28.85 14.17 7.11
CA LEU A 24 -28.33 12.79 7.14
C LEU A 24 -28.65 11.97 5.87
N SER A 25 -29.84 12.11 5.31
CA SER A 25 -30.22 11.43 4.07
C SER A 25 -29.54 12.00 2.82
N ALA A 26 -29.16 13.27 2.82
CA ALA A 26 -28.49 13.91 1.69
C ALA A 26 -26.98 13.64 1.67
N ILE A 27 -26.29 13.60 2.83
CA ILE A 27 -24.84 13.33 2.87
C ILE A 27 -24.52 11.84 2.60
N SER A 28 -25.48 10.92 2.80
CA SER A 28 -25.28 9.48 2.57
C SER A 28 -25.18 9.11 1.09
N SER A 29 -25.83 9.86 0.21
CA SER A 29 -25.86 9.57 -1.24
C SER A 29 -24.59 9.98 -1.97
N GLU A 30 -23.91 11.04 -1.50
CA GLU A 30 -22.69 11.52 -2.13
C GLU A 30 -21.44 10.79 -1.59
N LYS A 31 -21.51 10.28 -0.35
CA LYS A 31 -20.37 9.62 0.30
C LYS A 31 -20.02 8.27 -0.34
N GLU A 32 -21.00 7.52 -0.83
CA GLU A 32 -20.78 6.19 -1.45
C GLU A 32 -20.33 6.30 -2.93
N ILE A 33 -20.81 7.32 -3.64
CA ILE A 33 -20.40 7.63 -5.02
C ILE A 33 -18.97 8.20 -5.06
N VAL A 34 -18.57 8.97 -4.03
CA VAL A 34 -17.21 9.51 -3.94
C VAL A 34 -16.18 8.43 -3.62
N ILE A 35 -16.50 7.44 -2.76
CA ILE A 35 -15.55 6.36 -2.41
C ILE A 35 -15.18 5.53 -3.66
N THR A 36 -16.17 5.16 -4.49
CA THR A 36 -15.92 4.38 -5.72
C THR A 36 -15.10 5.13 -6.76
N ALA A 37 -15.35 6.43 -6.95
CA ALA A 37 -14.57 7.23 -7.91
C ALA A 37 -13.12 7.43 -7.43
N VAL A 38 -12.90 7.66 -6.13
CA VAL A 38 -11.54 7.87 -5.59
C VAL A 38 -10.72 6.58 -5.60
N GLU A 39 -11.31 5.43 -5.30
CA GLU A 39 -10.64 4.12 -5.42
C GLU A 39 -10.42 3.69 -6.87
N ALA A 40 -11.35 4.00 -7.78
CA ALA A 40 -11.17 3.72 -9.20
C ALA A 40 -10.07 4.59 -9.84
N GLU A 41 -10.01 5.87 -9.48
CA GLU A 41 -8.91 6.77 -9.88
C GLU A 41 -7.57 6.28 -9.31
N LYS A 42 -7.54 5.83 -8.04
CA LYS A 42 -6.34 5.27 -7.41
C LYS A 42 -5.88 3.97 -8.08
N MET A 43 -6.79 3.04 -8.39
CA MET A 43 -6.47 1.80 -9.11
C MET A 43 -6.00 2.06 -10.54
N LYS A 44 -6.60 3.03 -11.24
CA LYS A 44 -6.19 3.40 -12.59
C LYS A 44 -4.77 3.96 -12.57
N THR A 45 -4.48 4.83 -11.61
CA THR A 45 -3.14 5.41 -11.44
C THR A 45 -2.09 4.34 -11.13
N GLU A 46 -2.40 3.38 -10.25
CA GLU A 46 -1.43 2.34 -9.88
C GLU A 46 -1.10 1.36 -11.03
N SER A 47 -2.06 1.08 -11.91
CA SER A 47 -1.86 0.20 -13.06
C SER A 47 -1.00 0.80 -14.18
N GLU A 48 -0.88 2.13 -14.22
CA GLU A 48 -0.08 2.85 -15.22
C GLU A 48 1.32 3.21 -14.72
N MET A 49 1.61 3.06 -13.42
CA MET A 49 2.91 3.36 -12.85
C MET A 49 4.00 2.43 -13.40
N THR A 50 5.13 3.03 -13.73
CA THR A 50 6.37 2.29 -13.99
C THR A 50 6.85 1.59 -12.72
N VAL A 51 7.64 0.53 -12.88
CA VAL A 51 8.25 -0.17 -11.73
C VAL A 51 9.09 0.78 -10.87
N LYS A 52 9.80 1.75 -11.48
CA LYS A 52 10.58 2.74 -10.75
C LYS A 52 9.70 3.63 -9.86
N GLU A 53 8.57 4.09 -10.39
CA GLU A 53 7.62 4.90 -9.60
C GLU A 53 7.02 4.08 -8.46
N ARG A 54 6.62 2.82 -8.73
CA ARG A 54 6.10 1.94 -7.67
C ARG A 54 7.13 1.71 -6.56
N VAL A 55 8.39 1.45 -6.93
CA VAL A 55 9.50 1.34 -5.97
C VAL A 55 9.70 2.63 -5.19
N SER A 56 9.64 3.79 -5.86
CA SER A 56 9.88 5.09 -5.23
C SER A 56 8.80 5.44 -4.22
N VAL A 57 7.53 5.16 -4.54
CA VAL A 57 6.39 5.34 -3.63
C VAL A 57 6.45 4.32 -2.48
N TYR A 58 6.71 3.04 -2.79
CA TYR A 58 6.72 1.98 -1.77
C TYR A 58 7.82 2.18 -0.71
N PHE A 59 8.98 2.72 -1.10
CA PHE A 59 10.11 2.98 -0.21
C PHE A 59 10.36 4.47 0.03
N GLU A 60 9.30 5.29 0.06
CA GLU A 60 9.44 6.73 0.30
C GLU A 60 10.17 7.04 1.63
N ASP A 61 9.92 6.23 2.66
CA ASP A 61 10.56 6.33 3.98
C ASP A 61 11.98 5.74 4.03
N ASP A 62 12.37 4.92 3.03
CA ASP A 62 13.71 4.33 2.94
C ASP A 62 14.35 4.58 1.56
N PRO A 63 14.76 5.81 1.23
CA PRO A 63 15.31 6.14 -0.09
C PRO A 63 16.53 5.31 -0.52
N VAL A 64 17.23 4.67 0.44
CA VAL A 64 18.31 3.72 0.14
C VAL A 64 17.80 2.46 -0.58
N LEU A 65 16.61 1.96 -0.27
CA LEU A 65 16.03 0.80 -0.95
C LEU A 65 15.64 1.14 -2.40
N VAL A 66 15.24 2.39 -2.67
CA VAL A 66 15.05 2.88 -4.05
C VAL A 66 16.35 2.82 -4.84
N ARG A 67 17.46 3.32 -4.26
CA ARG A 67 18.79 3.26 -4.93
C ARG A 67 19.26 1.83 -5.13
N ILE A 68 19.08 0.96 -4.13
CA ILE A 68 19.39 -0.47 -4.21
C ILE A 68 18.63 -1.10 -5.40
N ALA A 69 17.31 -0.87 -5.52
CA ALA A 69 16.52 -1.41 -6.63
C ALA A 69 17.07 -0.99 -8.01
N GLY A 70 17.52 0.26 -8.14
CA GLY A 70 18.17 0.77 -9.34
C GLY A 70 19.47 0.04 -9.67
N CYS A 71 20.31 -0.22 -8.66
CA CYS A 71 21.57 -0.93 -8.83
C CYS A 71 21.41 -2.43 -9.07
N GLU A 72 20.43 -3.05 -8.41
CA GLU A 72 20.20 -4.50 -8.46
C GLU A 72 19.56 -4.93 -9.79
N SER A 73 18.57 -4.19 -10.28
CA SER A 73 17.78 -4.62 -11.44
C SER A 73 17.57 -3.54 -12.50
N SER A 74 17.99 -2.30 -12.23
CA SER A 74 17.59 -1.11 -12.99
C SER A 74 16.06 -0.94 -13.01
N TYR A 75 15.44 -1.15 -11.84
CA TYR A 75 13.99 -1.10 -11.65
C TYR A 75 13.22 -2.06 -12.56
N ARG A 76 13.73 -3.28 -12.77
CA ARG A 76 13.06 -4.31 -13.58
C ARG A 76 12.66 -5.50 -12.72
N HIS A 77 11.39 -5.84 -12.75
CA HIS A 77 10.88 -7.06 -12.12
C HIS A 77 10.69 -8.19 -13.13
N LEU A 78 10.16 -7.86 -14.31
CA LEU A 78 9.99 -8.78 -15.44
C LEU A 78 10.93 -8.42 -16.59
N ASP A 79 11.30 -9.42 -17.38
CA ASP A 79 12.02 -9.26 -18.63
C ASP A 79 11.06 -9.00 -19.80
N LYS A 80 11.62 -8.84 -21.01
CA LYS A 80 10.85 -8.56 -22.23
C LYS A 80 9.85 -9.66 -22.63
N ASN A 81 9.99 -10.86 -22.06
CA ASN A 81 9.11 -12.00 -22.32
C ASN A 81 8.11 -12.20 -21.17
N GLY A 82 8.10 -11.34 -20.16
CA GLY A 82 7.23 -11.45 -18.99
C GLY A 82 7.74 -12.42 -17.91
N TYR A 83 8.98 -12.92 -18.00
CA TYR A 83 9.56 -13.74 -16.94
C TYR A 83 10.24 -12.89 -15.89
N ILE A 84 10.27 -13.38 -14.65
CA ILE A 84 10.99 -12.72 -13.56
C ILE A 84 12.46 -12.52 -13.92
N VAL A 85 12.94 -11.29 -13.75
CA VAL A 85 14.36 -10.95 -13.94
C VAL A 85 15.19 -11.77 -12.96
N ARG A 86 16.21 -12.43 -13.51
CA ARG A 86 17.18 -13.21 -12.74
C ARG A 86 18.57 -12.55 -12.79
N GLY A 87 19.30 -12.66 -11.69
CA GLY A 87 20.65 -12.14 -11.57
C GLY A 87 21.60 -12.74 -12.61
N LYS A 88 22.52 -11.90 -13.11
CA LYS A 88 23.52 -12.31 -14.11
C LYS A 88 24.55 -13.28 -13.53
N VAL A 89 25.02 -13.01 -12.31
CA VAL A 89 26.03 -13.82 -11.61
C VAL A 89 25.39 -15.00 -10.92
N ASN A 90 24.33 -14.75 -10.13
CA ASN A 90 23.57 -15.80 -9.47
C ASN A 90 22.13 -15.77 -9.96
N ARG A 91 21.75 -16.80 -10.74
CA ARG A 91 20.41 -16.92 -11.32
C ARG A 91 19.30 -17.07 -10.27
N ARG A 92 19.65 -17.31 -9.00
CA ARG A 92 18.70 -17.40 -7.89
C ARG A 92 18.33 -16.03 -7.32
N ASP A 93 19.01 -14.96 -7.69
CA ASP A 93 18.59 -13.60 -7.34
C ASP A 93 17.45 -13.18 -8.26
N ILE A 94 16.29 -12.81 -7.70
CA ILE A 94 15.07 -12.58 -8.46
C ILE A 94 14.44 -11.20 -8.24
N GLY A 95 13.80 -10.70 -9.30
CA GLY A 95 12.94 -9.53 -9.25
C GLY A 95 13.70 -8.22 -9.02
N VAL A 96 12.95 -7.20 -8.59
CA VAL A 96 13.42 -5.82 -8.58
C VAL A 96 14.48 -5.57 -7.50
N MET A 97 14.38 -6.31 -6.38
CA MET A 97 15.30 -6.25 -5.25
C MET A 97 16.36 -7.37 -5.25
N GLN A 98 16.40 -8.19 -6.33
CA GLN A 98 17.36 -9.29 -6.49
C GLN A 98 17.45 -10.20 -5.24
N ILE A 99 16.29 -10.62 -4.73
CA ILE A 99 16.20 -11.49 -3.54
C ILE A 99 16.67 -12.90 -3.91
N ASN A 100 17.61 -13.46 -3.15
CA ASN A 100 18.13 -14.80 -3.42
C ASN A 100 17.16 -15.90 -2.96
N GLU A 101 16.58 -16.67 -3.89
CA GLU A 101 15.62 -17.74 -3.61
C GLU A 101 16.16 -18.81 -2.65
N TYR A 102 17.44 -19.17 -2.76
CA TYR A 102 18.01 -20.25 -1.93
C TYR A 102 17.98 -19.90 -0.44
N TYR A 103 18.30 -18.66 -0.09
CA TYR A 103 18.33 -18.21 1.30
C TYR A 103 16.96 -17.75 1.82
N HIS A 104 16.11 -17.23 0.94
CA HIS A 104 14.97 -16.41 1.35
C HIS A 104 13.61 -17.00 1.03
N LEU A 105 13.48 -17.92 0.07
CA LEU A 105 12.18 -18.43 -0.37
C LEU A 105 11.39 -19.12 0.76
N SER A 106 12.06 -19.95 1.57
CA SER A 106 11.38 -20.64 2.68
C SER A 106 10.90 -19.65 3.75
N ALA A 107 11.73 -18.68 4.10
CA ALA A 107 11.40 -17.68 5.10
C ALA A 107 10.30 -16.72 4.62
N SER A 108 10.38 -16.27 3.36
CA SER A 108 9.38 -15.36 2.78
C SER A 108 7.99 -16.01 2.77
N LYS A 109 7.89 -17.28 2.36
CA LYS A 109 6.63 -18.04 2.36
C LYS A 109 6.03 -18.17 3.76
N LYS A 110 6.85 -18.46 4.78
CA LYS A 110 6.38 -18.55 6.17
C LYS A 110 5.83 -17.23 6.70
N LEU A 111 6.37 -16.11 6.22
CA LEU A 111 5.93 -14.77 6.57
C LEU A 111 4.79 -14.24 5.68
N GLY A 112 4.35 -15.02 4.67
CA GLY A 112 3.27 -14.63 3.77
C GLY A 112 3.69 -13.76 2.59
N TYR A 113 4.99 -13.61 2.30
CA TYR A 113 5.48 -12.85 1.16
C TYR A 113 5.72 -13.74 -0.07
N ASP A 114 5.06 -13.39 -1.18
CA ASP A 114 5.37 -13.95 -2.50
C ASP A 114 6.44 -13.11 -3.22
N ILE A 115 7.70 -13.54 -3.10
CA ILE A 115 8.86 -12.85 -3.68
C ILE A 115 8.92 -12.87 -5.22
N TYR A 116 8.03 -13.61 -5.87
CA TYR A 116 7.87 -13.60 -7.33
C TYR A 116 6.87 -12.54 -7.82
N THR A 117 6.14 -11.89 -6.93
CA THR A 117 5.33 -10.71 -7.27
C THR A 117 6.15 -9.45 -7.03
N LEU A 118 5.84 -8.36 -7.73
CA LEU A 118 6.53 -7.08 -7.52
C LEU A 118 6.33 -6.59 -6.07
N GLU A 119 5.09 -6.64 -5.58
CA GLU A 119 4.75 -6.23 -4.22
C GLU A 119 5.44 -7.10 -3.16
N GLY A 120 5.33 -8.43 -3.25
CA GLY A 120 5.95 -9.33 -2.27
C GLY A 120 7.48 -9.30 -2.31
N ASN A 121 8.09 -9.02 -3.48
CA ASN A 121 9.53 -8.79 -3.60
C ASN A 121 9.97 -7.53 -2.84
N MET A 122 9.23 -6.43 -2.96
CA MET A 122 9.50 -5.18 -2.23
C MET A 122 9.21 -5.31 -0.73
N ALA A 123 8.08 -5.94 -0.37
CA ALA A 123 7.69 -6.16 1.03
C ALA A 123 8.72 -7.02 1.77
N TYR A 124 9.19 -8.10 1.15
CA TYR A 124 10.22 -8.92 1.75
C TYR A 124 11.59 -8.21 1.83
N ALA A 125 11.91 -7.36 0.86
CA ALA A 125 13.11 -6.52 0.94
C ALA A 125 13.04 -5.51 2.09
N LYS A 126 11.88 -4.87 2.31
CA LYS A 126 11.65 -4.02 3.49
C LYS A 126 11.88 -4.80 4.79
N TYR A 127 11.30 -5.99 4.90
CA TYR A 127 11.51 -6.87 6.05
C TYR A 127 13.00 -7.20 6.28
N LEU A 128 13.75 -7.51 5.22
CA LEU A 128 15.19 -7.75 5.34
C LEU A 128 15.95 -6.50 5.79
N TYR A 129 15.59 -5.34 5.26
CA TYR A 129 16.21 -4.07 5.60
C TYR A 129 15.97 -3.70 7.07
N GLU A 130 14.76 -3.87 7.58
CA GLU A 130 14.45 -3.63 9.00
C GLU A 130 15.27 -4.52 9.95
N LYS A 131 15.64 -5.73 9.51
CA LYS A 131 16.39 -6.69 10.32
C LYS A 131 17.91 -6.57 10.17
N LYS A 132 18.39 -6.14 9.01
CA LYS A 132 19.82 -6.24 8.63
C LYS A 132 20.40 -4.96 8.04
N GLY A 133 19.61 -3.90 7.94
CA GLY A 133 19.94 -2.73 7.13
C GLY A 133 20.23 -3.12 5.69
N SER A 134 21.17 -2.43 5.05
CA SER A 134 21.56 -2.67 3.65
C SER A 134 22.49 -3.86 3.44
N GLN A 135 22.86 -4.60 4.51
CA GLN A 135 23.84 -5.69 4.44
C GLN A 135 23.55 -6.73 3.33
N PRO A 136 22.30 -7.16 3.07
CA PRO A 136 22.02 -8.15 2.03
C PRO A 136 22.44 -7.71 0.61
N TRP A 137 22.57 -6.41 0.37
CA TRP A 137 22.92 -5.82 -0.94
C TRP A 137 24.33 -5.22 -0.96
N ASN A 138 25.22 -5.68 -0.07
CA ASN A 138 26.59 -5.18 -0.01
C ASN A 138 27.40 -5.43 -1.29
N SER A 139 27.06 -6.45 -2.08
CA SER A 139 27.68 -6.73 -3.38
C SER A 139 27.56 -5.57 -4.37
N SER A 140 26.49 -4.78 -4.29
CA SER A 140 26.23 -3.62 -5.14
C SER A 140 26.50 -2.28 -4.44
N ARG A 141 27.14 -2.29 -3.25
CA ARG A 141 27.34 -1.10 -2.43
C ARG A 141 28.00 0.07 -3.13
N ALA A 142 28.98 -0.20 -3.98
CA ALA A 142 29.65 0.84 -4.76
C ALA A 142 28.70 1.62 -5.69
N CYS A 143 27.56 1.01 -6.08
CA CYS A 143 26.56 1.65 -6.92
C CYS A 143 25.53 2.46 -6.13
N TRP A 144 24.97 1.93 -5.02
CA TRP A 144 23.87 2.62 -4.31
C TRP A 144 24.33 3.58 -3.20
N ASN A 145 25.63 3.55 -2.85
CA ASN A 145 26.27 4.43 -1.88
C ASN A 145 27.22 5.46 -2.55
N SER A 146 27.00 5.75 -3.83
CA SER A 146 27.74 6.76 -4.60
C SER A 146 27.11 8.14 -4.51
#